data_AF-A0A7J7N7P2-F1
#
_entry.id   AF-A0A7J7N7P2-F1
#
_cell.length_a   1.000
_cell.length_b   1.000
_cell.length_c   1.000
_cell.angle_alpha   90.00
_cell.angle_beta   90.00
_cell.angle_gamma   90.00
#
_symmetry.space_group_name_H-M   'P 1'
#
loop_
_entity.id
_entity.type
_entity.pdbx_description
1 polymer ?
#
loop_
_entity_poly.entity_id
_entity_poly.type
_entity_poly.pdbx_seq_one_letter_code
_entity_poly.pdbx_strand_id
1 'polypeptide(L)'
;MDPEIPKYFANLASIYGPVFRIKLGSKRSVVVSSPATAKEVLRDKDSIFANRTPPVSTFSISYSGHDMVFSGNCAEWRMLRLVWSRTILNKSRLDSLYSLR
;
A
#
# COMPACT_ATOMS: atom_id res chain seq x y z
N MET A 1 15.03 -7.87 7.87
CA MET A 1 13.96 -8.49 7.05
C MET A 1 14.65 -9.36 6.03
N ASP A 2 14.19 -10.60 5.85
CA ASP A 2 14.80 -11.55 4.92
C ASP A 2 14.63 -11.05 3.47
N PRO A 3 15.73 -10.83 2.70
CA PRO A 3 15.66 -10.35 1.33
C PRO A 3 14.95 -11.32 0.37
N GLU A 4 14.64 -12.54 0.80
CA GLU A 4 14.05 -13.57 -0.06
C GLU A 4 12.52 -13.58 -0.10
N ILE A 5 11.83 -12.76 0.70
CA ILE A 5 10.36 -12.77 0.78
C ILE A 5 9.66 -12.59 -0.59
N PRO A 6 10.07 -11.62 -1.45
CA PRO A 6 9.45 -11.50 -2.77
C PRO A 6 9.70 -12.73 -3.66
N LYS A 7 10.88 -13.35 -3.57
CA LYS A 7 11.21 -14.58 -4.31
C LYS A 7 10.35 -15.75 -3.83
N TYR A 8 10.14 -15.87 -2.52
CA TYR A 8 9.26 -16.88 -1.94
C TYR A 8 7.84 -16.80 -2.50
N PHE A 9 7.24 -15.60 -2.55
CA PHE A 9 5.90 -15.43 -3.12
C PHE A 9 5.86 -15.67 -4.64
N ALA A 10 6.92 -15.32 -5.36
CA ALA A 10 7.02 -15.63 -6.79
C ALA A 10 7.06 -17.15 -7.05
N ASN A 11 7.81 -17.90 -6.22
CA ASN A 11 7.84 -19.37 -6.30
C ASN A 11 6.49 -20.01 -5.95
N LEU A 12 5.74 -19.44 -5.00
CA LEU A 12 4.38 -19.92 -4.74
C LEU A 12 3.43 -19.61 -5.91
N ALA A 13 3.58 -18.44 -6.54
CA ALA A 13 2.76 -18.06 -7.69
C ALA A 13 2.94 -19.00 -8.89
N SER A 14 4.14 -19.58 -9.08
CA SER A 14 4.36 -20.56 -10.16
C SER A 14 3.63 -21.89 -9.92
N ILE A 15 3.36 -22.23 -8.65
CA ILE A 15 2.65 -23.45 -8.25
C ILE A 15 1.14 -23.24 -8.21
N TYR A 16 0.68 -22.15 -7.59
CA TYR A 16 -0.74 -21.90 -7.30
C TYR A 16 -1.43 -20.94 -8.28
N GLY A 17 -0.66 -20.32 -9.18
CA GLY A 17 -1.16 -19.32 -10.12
C GLY A 17 -1.07 -17.88 -9.60
N PRO A 18 -1.56 -16.91 -10.40
CA PRO A 18 -1.34 -15.48 -10.17
C PRO A 18 -2.16 -14.87 -9.01
N VAL A 19 -3.13 -15.62 -8.48
CA VAL A 19 -3.95 -15.24 -7.32
C VAL A 19 -4.08 -16.44 -6.41
N PHE A 20 -3.52 -16.34 -5.21
CA PHE A 20 -3.57 -17.44 -4.24
C PHE A 20 -3.69 -16.93 -2.81
N ARG A 21 -4.14 -17.80 -1.91
CA ARG A 21 -4.37 -17.47 -0.49
C ARG A 21 -3.27 -18.06 0.37
N ILE A 22 -2.76 -17.27 1.30
CA ILE A 22 -1.80 -17.69 2.33
C ILE A 22 -2.34 -17.37 3.72
N LYS A 23 -1.80 -18.06 4.73
CA LYS A 23 -2.07 -17.79 6.14
C LYS A 23 -0.78 -17.34 6.81
N LEU A 24 -0.73 -16.07 7.22
CA LEU A 24 0.38 -15.46 7.93
C LEU A 24 0.04 -15.44 9.43
N GLY A 25 0.44 -16.49 10.14
CA GLY A 25 0.05 -16.70 11.54
C GLY A 25 -1.47 -16.83 11.67
N SER A 26 -2.11 -15.91 12.38
CA SER A 26 -3.59 -15.85 12.50
C SER A 26 -4.28 -15.12 11.35
N LYS A 27 -3.55 -14.35 10.54
CA LYS A 27 -4.12 -13.54 9.45
C LYS A 27 -4.19 -14.33 8.15
N ARG A 28 -5.29 -14.17 7.40
CA ARG A 28 -5.41 -14.69 6.03
C ARG A 28 -5.12 -13.55 5.06
N SER A 29 -4.29 -13.82 4.07
CA SER A 29 -3.91 -12.85 3.05
C SER A 29 -4.09 -13.46 1.66
N VAL A 30 -4.38 -12.62 0.69
CA VAL A 30 -4.40 -12.98 -0.73
C VAL A 30 -3.19 -12.31 -1.39
N VAL A 31 -2.44 -13.09 -2.16
CA VAL A 31 -1.32 -12.62 -2.95
C VAL A 31 -1.80 -12.46 -4.39
N VAL A 32 -1.48 -11.32 -4.99
CA VAL A 32 -1.69 -11.02 -6.42
C VAL A 32 -0.32 -10.81 -7.06
N SER A 33 -0.03 -11.55 -8.12
CA SER A 33 1.33 -11.61 -8.69
C SER A 33 1.37 -11.45 -10.22
N SER A 34 0.28 -10.98 -10.85
CA SER A 34 0.28 -10.62 -12.26
C SER A 34 -0.05 -9.14 -12.48
N PRO A 35 0.50 -8.48 -13.52
CA PRO A 35 0.19 -7.08 -13.82
C PRO A 35 -1.31 -6.84 -14.04
N ALA A 36 -2.01 -7.78 -14.67
CA ALA A 36 -3.45 -7.68 -14.92
C ALA A 36 -4.25 -7.65 -13.61
N THR A 37 -3.98 -8.58 -12.70
CA THR A 37 -4.68 -8.65 -11.40
C THR A 37 -4.27 -7.52 -10.47
N ALA A 38 -3.00 -7.09 -10.52
CA ALA A 38 -2.54 -5.91 -9.78
C ALA A 38 -3.25 -4.63 -10.25
N LYS A 39 -3.43 -4.44 -11.57
CA LYS A 39 -4.21 -3.32 -12.11
C LYS A 39 -5.66 -3.37 -11.62
N GLU A 40 -6.28 -4.55 -11.67
CA GLU A 40 -7.66 -4.72 -11.21
C GLU A 40 -7.81 -4.29 -9.74
N VAL A 41 -6.91 -4.72 -8.86
CA VAL A 41 -6.97 -4.42 -7.42
C VAL A 41 -6.57 -2.97 -7.10
N LEU A 42 -5.51 -2.46 -7.73
CA LEU A 42 -4.91 -1.18 -7.35
C LEU A 42 -5.45 0.03 -8.13
N ARG A 43 -6.17 -0.21 -9.23
CA ARG A 43 -6.71 0.85 -10.09
C ARG A 43 -8.19 0.67 -10.35
N ASP A 44 -8.60 -0.46 -10.90
CA ASP A 44 -9.98 -0.62 -11.39
C ASP A 44 -10.98 -0.80 -10.23
N LYS A 45 -10.52 -1.39 -9.12
CA LYS A 45 -11.28 -1.61 -7.87
C LYS A 45 -10.60 -0.96 -6.66
N ASP A 46 -9.85 0.12 -6.89
CA ASP A 46 -9.03 0.78 -5.87
C ASP A 46 -9.85 1.20 -4.64
N SER A 47 -11.07 1.70 -4.83
CA SER A 47 -11.97 2.14 -3.76
C SER A 47 -12.35 1.02 -2.78
N ILE A 48 -12.48 -0.22 -3.27
CA ILE A 48 -12.79 -1.41 -2.46
C ILE A 48 -11.56 -1.85 -1.67
N PHE A 49 -10.38 -1.80 -2.28
CA PHE A 49 -9.11 -2.26 -1.69
C PHE A 49 -8.27 -1.15 -1.04
N ALA A 50 -8.80 0.07 -0.95
CA ALA A 50 -8.09 1.23 -0.43
C ALA A 50 -7.77 1.12 1.06
N ASN A 51 -8.64 0.45 1.84
CA ASN A 51 -8.48 0.33 3.28
C ASN A 51 -7.35 -0.63 3.66
N ARG A 52 -6.62 -0.30 4.73
CA ARG A 52 -5.52 -1.10 5.28
C ARG A 52 -5.96 -1.82 6.55
N THR A 53 -5.30 -2.94 6.85
CA THR A 53 -5.46 -3.66 8.14
C THR A 53 -4.16 -3.54 8.94
N PRO A 54 -3.91 -2.37 9.57
CA PRO A 54 -2.65 -2.10 10.24
C PRO A 54 -2.40 -3.07 11.42
N PRO A 55 -1.14 -3.38 11.74
CA PRO A 55 -0.79 -4.02 13.01
C PRO A 55 -1.10 -3.09 14.19
N VAL A 56 -1.22 -3.66 15.39
CA VAL A 56 -1.52 -2.88 16.61
C VAL A 56 -0.45 -1.81 16.88
N SER A 57 0.81 -2.09 16.52
CA SER A 57 1.92 -1.14 16.64
C SER A 57 1.70 0.16 15.86
N THR A 58 0.90 0.13 14.79
CA THR A 58 0.58 1.33 14.00
C THR A 58 -0.14 2.37 14.83
N PHE A 59 -1.04 1.98 15.75
CA PHE A 59 -1.80 2.96 16.54
C PHE A 59 -0.89 3.89 17.36
N SER A 60 0.27 3.38 17.80
CA SER A 60 1.26 4.17 18.54
C SER A 60 2.04 5.16 17.67
N ILE A 61 2.24 4.89 16.38
CA ILE A 61 3.12 5.70 15.49
C ILE A 61 2.37 6.52 14.43
N SER A 62 1.07 6.26 14.26
CA SER A 62 0.25 6.76 13.14
C SER A 62 -0.90 7.64 13.63
N TYR A 63 -0.75 8.37 14.75
CA TYR A 63 -1.85 9.17 15.33
C TYR A 63 -3.13 8.34 15.53
N SER A 64 -3.01 7.16 16.14
CA SER A 64 -4.11 6.20 16.27
C SER A 64 -4.73 5.75 14.94
N GLY A 65 -3.94 5.73 13.86
CA GLY A 65 -4.38 5.31 12.52
C GLY A 65 -4.95 6.42 11.64
N HIS A 66 -4.86 7.69 12.04
CA HIS A 66 -5.39 8.84 11.28
C HIS A 66 -4.33 9.54 10.42
N ASP A 67 -3.25 8.84 10.06
CA ASP A 67 -2.20 9.39 9.19
C ASP A 67 -2.51 9.18 7.69
N MET A 68 -1.61 9.63 6.82
CA MET A 68 -1.78 9.51 5.36
C MET A 68 -1.61 8.07 4.81
N VAL A 69 -0.96 7.19 5.57
CA VAL A 69 -0.54 5.85 5.12
C VAL A 69 -1.53 4.77 5.56
N PHE A 70 -2.04 4.86 6.79
CA PHE A 70 -2.87 3.85 7.43
C PHE A 70 -4.32 4.27 7.65
N SER A 71 -4.66 5.55 7.48
CA SER A 71 -6.07 5.98 7.53
C SER A 71 -6.88 5.28 6.45
N GLY A 72 -8.13 4.98 6.79
CA GLY A 72 -9.11 4.48 5.83
C GLY A 72 -9.43 5.50 4.74
N ASN A 73 -10.12 5.03 3.70
CA ASN A 73 -10.62 5.83 2.59
C ASN A 73 -11.81 6.71 3.03
N CYS A 74 -11.54 7.72 3.86
CA CYS A 74 -12.49 8.71 4.35
C CYS A 74 -12.25 10.10 3.73
N ALA A 75 -13.12 11.06 4.03
CA ALA A 75 -13.04 12.42 3.50
C ALA A 75 -11.75 13.14 3.96
N GLU A 76 -11.37 12.93 5.22
CA GLU A 76 -10.17 13.49 5.84
C GLU A 76 -8.92 13.01 5.13
N TRP A 77 -8.81 11.70 4.86
CA TRP A 77 -7.68 11.13 4.13
C TRP A 77 -7.59 11.66 2.70
N ARG A 78 -8.73 11.82 2.00
CA ARG A 78 -8.76 12.42 0.65
C ARG A 78 -8.28 13.86 0.66
N MET A 79 -8.66 14.64 1.66
CA MET A 79 -8.22 16.02 1.84
C MET A 79 -6.71 16.10 2.13
N LEU A 80 -6.20 15.27 3.04
CA LEU A 80 -4.75 15.18 3.32
C LEU A 80 -3.96 14.80 2.06
N ARG A 81 -4.44 13.83 1.29
CA ARG A 81 -3.79 13.40 0.03
C ARG A 81 -3.79 14.50 -1.02
N LEU A 82 -4.86 15.28 -1.10
CA LEU A 82 -4.96 16.44 -1.99
C LEU A 82 -3.92 17.51 -1.62
N VAL A 83 -3.84 17.87 -0.33
CA VAL A 83 -2.87 18.84 0.18
C VAL A 83 -1.46 18.35 -0.10
N TRP A 84 -1.14 17.10 0.23
CA TRP A 84 0.19 16.52 0.00
C TRP A 84 0.60 16.57 -1.47
N SER A 85 -0.28 16.15 -2.38
CA SER A 85 0.01 16.15 -3.81
C SER A 85 0.17 17.56 -4.38
N ARG A 86 -0.63 18.54 -3.91
CA ARG A 86 -0.61 19.90 -4.46
C ARG A 86 0.47 20.79 -3.84
N THR A 87 0.84 20.54 -2.59
CA THR A 87 1.71 21.46 -1.83
C THR A 87 3.12 20.90 -1.61
N ILE A 88 3.26 19.59 -1.39
CA ILE A 88 4.53 18.97 -0.98
C ILE A 88 5.17 18.26 -2.17
N LEU A 89 4.41 17.39 -2.86
CA LEU A 89 4.90 16.63 -4.02
C LEU A 89 4.64 17.33 -5.36
N ASN A 90 4.46 18.66 -5.37
CA ASN A 90 4.31 19.38 -6.64
C ASN A 90 5.66 19.55 -7.35
N LYS A 91 5.61 19.74 -8.67
CA LYS A 91 6.80 19.86 -9.52
C LYS A 91 7.77 20.94 -9.02
N SER A 92 7.29 22.16 -8.77
CA SER A 92 8.14 23.27 -8.34
C SER A 92 8.88 22.97 -7.03
N ARG A 93 8.23 22.32 -6.07
CA ARG A 93 8.85 21.89 -4.82
C ARG A 93 9.89 20.80 -5.04
N LEU A 94 9.58 19.80 -5.85
CA LEU A 94 10.54 18.74 -6.19
C LEU A 94 11.76 19.29 -6.92
N ASP A 95 11.57 20.21 -7.86
CA ASP A 95 12.64 20.89 -8.59
C ASP A 95 13.52 21.72 -7.63
N SER A 96 12.92 22.40 -6.66
CA SER A 96 13.68 23.17 -5.64
C SER A 96 14.50 22.30 -4.70
N LEU A 97 14.03 21.08 -4.41
CA LEU A 97 14.72 20.10 -3.57
C LEU A 97 15.71 19.24 -4.35
N TYR A 98 15.83 19.44 -5.67
CA TYR A 98 16.67 18.61 -6.53
C TYR A 98 18.15 18.64 -6.12
N SER A 99 18.60 19.75 -5.53
CA SER A 99 19.97 19.90 -5.02
C SER A 99 20.30 19.02 -3.80
N LEU A 100 19.30 18.45 -3.13
CA LEU A 100 19.46 17.61 -1.94
C LEU A 100 19.47 16.11 -2.24
N ARG A 101 19.31 15.72 -3.51
CA ARG A 101 19.17 14.34 -3.95
C ARG A 101 20.50 13.78 -4.43
#